data_AF-W7QGS4-F1
#
_entry.id   AF-W7QGS4-F1
#
_cell.length_a   1.000
_cell.length_b   1.000
_cell.length_c   1.000
_cell.angle_alpha   90.00
_cell.angle_beta   90.00
_cell.angle_gamma   90.00
#
_symmetry.space_group_name_H-M   'P 1'
#
loop_
_entity.id
_entity.type
_entity.pdbx_description
1 polymer ?
#
loop_
_entity_poly.entity_id
_entity_poly.type
_entity_poly.pdbx_seq_one_letter_code
_entity_poly.pdbx_strand_id
1 'polypeptide(L)'
;MQQLPSQLQPPTVAAPACHDELTGLTTRKVGEQQLAAQVDAAAEGDMVAVLHIDVDQLKEINYSLGMEMGDIYLQRIAQRVRRCLVDDEVVSRLGSDEILVVVPGVRRPEEVAAVVERLLDRVGQPIELAGQRYPPVAASVPASFPNTAARSMN
;
A
#
# COMPACT_ATOMS: atom_id res chain seq x y z
N MET A 1 -29.16 11.90 -50.26
CA MET A 1 -29.01 11.97 -48.79
C MET A 1 -28.80 10.56 -48.28
N GLN A 2 -27.57 10.18 -47.93
CA GLN A 2 -27.30 8.90 -47.25
C GLN A 2 -26.64 9.22 -45.90
N GLN A 3 -27.24 8.71 -44.83
CA GLN A 3 -26.80 8.90 -43.45
C GLN A 3 -25.48 8.15 -43.22
N LEU A 4 -24.51 8.83 -42.62
CA LEU A 4 -23.26 8.22 -42.13
C LEU A 4 -23.55 7.51 -40.79
N PRO A 5 -23.08 6.28 -40.56
CA PRO A 5 -23.35 5.57 -39.31
C PRO A 5 -22.58 6.20 -38.14
N SER A 6 -23.30 6.35 -37.03
CA SER A 6 -22.81 6.73 -35.70
C SER A 6 -21.64 5.84 -35.28
N GLN A 7 -20.43 6.39 -35.26
CA GLN A 7 -19.31 5.74 -34.59
C GLN A 7 -19.54 5.85 -33.08
N LEU A 8 -19.92 4.74 -32.46
CA LEU A 8 -19.74 4.53 -31.03
C LEU A 8 -18.24 4.64 -30.75
N GLN A 9 -17.81 5.78 -30.19
CA GLN A 9 -16.49 5.86 -29.56
C GLN A 9 -16.45 4.77 -28.49
N PRO A 10 -15.42 3.91 -28.45
CA PRO A 10 -15.24 3.01 -27.33
C PRO A 10 -15.14 3.84 -26.05
N PRO A 11 -15.63 3.34 -24.89
CA PRO A 11 -15.49 4.06 -23.64
C PRO A 11 -14.01 4.40 -23.47
N THR A 12 -13.71 5.70 -23.35
CA THR A 12 -12.39 6.18 -22.94
C THR A 12 -12.12 5.53 -21.59
N VAL A 13 -11.33 4.46 -21.58
CA VAL A 13 -10.77 3.92 -20.35
C VAL A 13 -9.87 5.02 -19.83
N ALA A 14 -10.38 5.78 -18.85
CA ALA A 14 -9.61 6.81 -18.19
C ALA A 14 -8.27 6.19 -17.77
N ALA A 15 -7.16 6.84 -18.10
CA ALA A 15 -5.86 6.39 -17.63
C ALA A 15 -5.96 6.27 -16.09
N PRO A 16 -5.58 5.13 -15.50
CA PRO A 16 -5.70 4.95 -14.06
C PRO A 16 -4.86 6.02 -13.36
N ALA A 17 -5.47 6.73 -12.42
CA ALA A 17 -4.77 7.74 -11.63
C ALA A 17 -3.58 7.10 -10.91
N CYS A 18 -2.44 7.82 -10.88
CA CYS A 18 -1.24 7.32 -10.20
C CYS A 18 -1.39 7.36 -8.67
N HIS A 19 -2.27 8.21 -8.16
CA HIS A 19 -2.53 8.39 -6.74
C HIS A 19 -3.99 8.11 -6.41
N ASP A 20 -4.22 7.53 -5.24
CA ASP A 20 -5.53 7.36 -4.62
C ASP A 20 -6.00 8.71 -4.07
N GLU A 21 -7.17 9.18 -4.52
CA GLU A 21 -7.68 10.52 -4.18
C GLU A 21 -7.97 10.68 -2.69
N LEU A 22 -8.36 9.59 -2.01
CA LEU A 22 -8.68 9.64 -0.59
C LEU A 22 -7.42 9.75 0.27
N THR A 23 -6.43 8.89 0.04
CA THR A 23 -5.25 8.75 0.93
C THR A 23 -4.00 9.48 0.43
N GLY A 24 -3.95 9.85 -0.84
CA GLY A 24 -2.76 10.39 -1.51
C GLY A 24 -1.66 9.35 -1.76
N LEU A 25 -1.83 8.12 -1.31
CA LEU A 25 -0.91 7.02 -1.59
C LEU A 25 -0.94 6.68 -3.09
N THR A 26 0.06 5.95 -3.55
CA THR A 26 0.01 5.43 -4.92
C THR A 26 -1.10 4.39 -5.06
N THR A 27 -1.68 4.25 -6.24
CA THR A 27 -2.70 3.22 -6.49
C THR A 27 -2.08 1.83 -6.59
N ARG A 28 -2.90 0.78 -6.39
CA ARG A 28 -2.52 -0.63 -6.58
C ARG A 28 -1.64 -0.84 -7.82
N LYS A 29 -2.07 -0.32 -8.97
CA LYS A 29 -1.36 -0.47 -10.24
C LYS A 29 0.06 0.07 -10.17
N VAL A 30 0.23 1.26 -9.59
CA VAL A 30 1.55 1.88 -9.45
C VAL A 30 2.40 1.12 -8.43
N GLY A 31 1.81 0.68 -7.32
CA GLY A 31 2.50 -0.14 -6.32
C GLY A 31 3.03 -1.46 -6.88
N GLU A 32 2.21 -2.18 -7.64
CA GLU A 32 2.59 -3.43 -8.31
C GLU A 32 3.70 -3.21 -9.35
N GLN A 33 3.64 -2.09 -10.11
CA GLN A 33 4.69 -1.72 -11.05
C GLN A 33 6.01 -1.38 -10.34
N GLN A 34 5.95 -0.64 -9.24
CA GLN A 34 7.14 -0.31 -8.45
C GLN A 34 7.72 -1.57 -7.78
N LEU A 35 6.89 -2.47 -7.26
CA LEU A 35 7.35 -3.76 -6.74
C LEU A 35 8.11 -4.56 -7.81
N ALA A 36 7.54 -4.71 -9.00
CA ALA A 36 8.20 -5.40 -10.11
C ALA A 36 9.55 -4.76 -10.46
N ALA A 37 9.59 -3.42 -10.56
CA ALA A 37 10.82 -2.69 -10.84
C ALA A 37 11.88 -2.88 -9.75
N GLN A 38 11.50 -2.92 -8.47
CA GLN A 38 12.42 -3.14 -7.35
C GLN A 38 12.96 -4.57 -7.34
N VAL A 39 12.13 -5.56 -7.68
CA VAL A 39 12.57 -6.96 -7.83
C VAL A 39 13.56 -7.10 -8.99
N ASP A 40 13.27 -6.46 -10.13
CA ASP A 40 14.15 -6.49 -11.31
C ASP A 40 15.49 -5.77 -11.07
N ALA A 41 15.49 -4.72 -10.24
CA ALA A 41 16.67 -3.93 -9.91
C ALA A 41 17.48 -4.48 -8.72
N ALA A 42 16.98 -5.49 -8.02
CA ALA A 42 17.64 -6.04 -6.83
C ALA A 42 19.01 -6.63 -7.15
N ALA A 43 20.03 -6.27 -6.35
CA ALA A 43 21.36 -6.84 -6.49
C ALA A 43 21.36 -8.33 -6.09
N GLU A 44 22.37 -9.07 -6.56
CA GLU A 44 22.57 -10.45 -6.13
C GLU A 44 22.74 -10.53 -4.61
N GLY A 45 21.91 -11.34 -3.96
CA GLY A 45 21.90 -11.50 -2.51
C GLY A 45 21.07 -10.47 -1.74
N ASP A 46 20.64 -9.38 -2.38
CA ASP A 46 19.64 -8.47 -1.81
C ASP A 46 18.23 -9.06 -2.04
N MET A 47 17.32 -8.78 -1.11
CA MET A 47 15.92 -9.18 -1.17
C MET A 47 15.00 -7.95 -1.22
N VAL A 48 13.78 -8.16 -1.70
CA VAL A 48 12.70 -7.17 -1.60
C VAL A 48 11.65 -7.72 -0.66
N ALA A 49 11.40 -7.04 0.46
CA ALA A 49 10.34 -7.41 1.38
C ALA A 49 9.04 -6.71 1.02
N VAL A 50 7.94 -7.45 1.14
CA VAL A 50 6.59 -6.96 0.89
C VAL A 50 5.78 -7.09 2.17
N LEU A 51 5.11 -6.01 2.58
CA LEU A 51 4.23 -6.00 3.73
C LEU A 51 2.83 -5.62 3.30
N HIS A 52 1.84 -6.38 3.75
CA HIS A 52 0.44 -6.05 3.62
C HIS A 52 -0.07 -5.56 4.97
N ILE A 53 -0.79 -4.45 4.98
CA ILE A 53 -1.34 -3.85 6.18
C ILE A 53 -2.84 -3.78 5.99
N ASP A 54 -3.60 -4.45 6.85
CA ASP A 54 -5.06 -4.40 6.87
C ASP A 54 -5.53 -3.43 7.94
N VAL A 55 -6.33 -2.45 7.55
CA VAL A 55 -6.83 -1.39 8.44
C VAL A 55 -8.06 -1.89 9.21
N ASP A 56 -7.78 -2.49 10.36
CA ASP A 56 -8.81 -2.99 11.28
C ASP A 56 -9.87 -1.94 11.65
N GLN A 57 -11.08 -2.42 11.91
CA GLN A 57 -12.24 -1.67 12.41
C GLN A 57 -12.75 -0.56 11.48
N LEU A 58 -12.21 -0.39 10.26
CA LEU A 58 -12.72 0.62 9.33
C LEU A 58 -14.22 0.45 9.06
N LYS A 59 -14.69 -0.80 8.90
CA LYS A 59 -16.11 -1.11 8.72
C LYS A 59 -16.97 -0.71 9.93
N GLU A 60 -16.47 -0.93 11.15
CA GLU A 60 -17.17 -0.57 12.39
C GLU A 60 -17.24 0.95 12.59
N ILE A 61 -16.16 1.66 12.27
CA ILE A 61 -16.11 3.11 12.26
C ILE A 61 -17.09 3.66 11.23
N ASN A 62 -17.09 3.14 10.00
CA ASN A 62 -18.04 3.54 8.96
C ASN A 62 -19.49 3.34 9.39
N TYR A 63 -19.79 2.22 10.04
CA TYR A 63 -21.13 1.92 10.54
C TYR A 63 -21.55 2.84 11.69
N SER A 64 -20.62 3.15 12.61
CA SER A 64 -20.93 3.87 13.86
C SER A 64 -20.86 5.39 13.73
N LEU A 65 -19.92 5.90 12.93
CA LEU A 65 -19.61 7.33 12.79
C LEU A 65 -19.83 7.87 11.37
N GLY A 66 -20.15 7.00 10.41
CA GLY A 66 -20.36 7.36 9.02
C GLY A 66 -19.09 7.29 8.16
N MET A 67 -19.30 7.25 6.85
CA MET A 67 -18.24 7.10 5.84
C MET A 67 -17.16 8.18 5.92
N GLU A 68 -17.55 9.43 6.14
CA GLU A 68 -16.60 10.55 6.26
C GLU A 68 -15.58 10.35 7.40
N MET A 69 -16.02 9.75 8.51
CA MET A 69 -15.14 9.50 9.65
C MET A 69 -14.20 8.31 9.41
N GLY A 70 -14.65 7.28 8.68
CA GLY A 70 -13.75 6.21 8.24
C GLY A 70 -12.75 6.69 7.19
N ASP A 71 -13.16 7.59 6.30
CA ASP A 71 -12.26 8.24 5.35
C ASP A 71 -11.14 9.01 6.07
N ILE A 72 -11.49 9.80 7.09
CA ILE A 72 -10.51 10.50 7.95
C ILE A 72 -9.62 9.51 8.70
N TYR A 73 -10.19 8.41 9.22
CA TYR A 73 -9.41 7.37 9.89
C TYR A 73 -8.35 6.78 8.95
N LEU A 74 -8.77 6.38 7.76
CA LEU A 74 -7.91 5.77 6.76
C LEU A 74 -6.83 6.73 6.27
N GLN A 75 -7.17 7.99 6.02
CA GLN A 75 -6.21 9.05 5.70
C GLN A 75 -5.11 9.18 6.76
N ARG A 76 -5.49 9.16 8.04
CA ARG A 76 -4.52 9.27 9.15
C ARG A 76 -3.63 8.05 9.26
N ILE A 77 -4.16 6.85 9.03
CA ILE A 77 -3.37 5.62 8.97
C ILE A 77 -2.39 5.68 7.80
N ALA A 78 -2.86 5.99 6.59
CA ALA A 78 -2.02 6.14 5.42
C ALA A 78 -0.86 7.14 5.64
N GLN A 79 -1.16 8.29 6.25
CA GLN A 79 -0.15 9.28 6.59
C GLN A 79 0.87 8.76 7.63
N ARG A 80 0.42 7.99 8.64
CA ARG A 80 1.32 7.39 9.63
C ARG A 80 2.23 6.35 8.99
N VAL A 81 1.68 5.48 8.13
CA VAL A 81 2.47 4.49 7.37
C VAL A 81 3.52 5.21 6.52
N ARG A 82 3.13 6.17 5.68
CA ARG A 82 4.09 6.90 4.81
C ARG A 82 5.22 7.57 5.59
N ARG A 83 4.93 8.13 6.78
CA ARG A 83 5.94 8.77 7.65
C ARG A 83 6.89 7.79 8.32
N CYS A 84 6.53 6.52 8.39
CA CYS A 84 7.44 5.48 8.86
C CYS A 84 8.40 5.04 7.77
N LEU A 85 8.19 5.45 6.51
CA LEU A 85 8.96 4.94 5.38
C LEU A 85 9.95 5.96 4.84
N VAL A 86 11.09 5.48 4.36
CA VAL A 86 12.08 6.29 3.63
C VAL A 86 11.69 6.44 2.16
N ASP A 87 12.41 7.25 1.39
CA ASP A 87 11.99 7.63 0.03
C ASP A 87 12.06 6.50 -1.00
N ASP A 88 12.96 5.54 -0.82
CA ASP A 88 13.08 4.37 -1.71
C ASP A 88 12.08 3.25 -1.36
N GLU A 89 11.38 3.36 -0.23
CA GLU A 89 10.32 2.43 0.16
C GLU A 89 8.99 2.84 -0.48
N VAL A 90 8.27 1.84 -0.99
CA VAL A 90 6.98 2.07 -1.66
C VAL A 90 5.86 1.96 -0.63
N VAL A 91 4.84 2.82 -0.77
CA VAL A 91 3.55 2.63 -0.11
C VAL A 91 2.41 2.90 -1.08
N SER A 92 1.45 1.97 -1.12
CA SER A 92 0.33 2.00 -2.05
C SER A 92 -0.94 1.54 -1.38
N ARG A 93 -2.08 2.08 -1.81
CA ARG A 93 -3.38 1.57 -1.41
C ARG A 93 -3.83 0.48 -2.37
N LEU A 94 -4.10 -0.71 -1.85
CA LEU A 94 -4.52 -1.88 -2.63
C LEU A 94 -6.05 -1.97 -2.74
N GLY A 95 -6.77 -1.62 -1.67
CA GLY A 95 -8.20 -1.81 -1.55
C GLY A 95 -8.86 -0.81 -0.62
N SER A 96 -10.04 -1.14 -0.09
CA SER A 96 -10.77 -0.28 0.85
C SER A 96 -9.97 0.04 2.10
N ASP A 97 -9.35 -0.98 2.67
CA ASP A 97 -8.67 -1.05 3.96
C ASP A 97 -7.26 -1.66 3.85
N GLU A 98 -6.82 -2.01 2.64
CA GLU A 98 -5.51 -2.65 2.42
C GLU A 98 -4.45 -1.65 1.94
N ILE A 99 -3.29 -1.66 2.61
CA ILE A 99 -2.10 -0.89 2.25
C ILE A 99 -0.93 -1.85 1.98
N LEU A 100 -0.24 -1.65 0.86
CA LEU A 100 1.01 -2.31 0.49
C LEU A 100 2.18 -1.45 0.92
N VAL A 101 3.21 -2.09 1.48
CA VAL A 101 4.55 -1.51 1.66
C VAL A 101 5.58 -2.40 0.97
N VAL A 102 6.52 -1.81 0.25
CA VAL A 102 7.66 -2.52 -0.35
C VAL A 102 8.96 -1.94 0.19
N VAL A 103 9.81 -2.81 0.71
CA VAL A 103 11.13 -2.47 1.26
C VAL A 103 12.19 -3.15 0.40
N PRO A 104 12.86 -2.42 -0.52
CA PRO A 104 13.92 -2.97 -1.34
C PRO A 104 15.25 -3.05 -0.57
N GLY A 105 16.22 -3.79 -1.12
CA GLY A 105 17.60 -3.79 -0.62
C GLY A 105 17.79 -4.49 0.75
N VAL A 106 16.87 -5.38 1.12
CA VAL A 106 16.92 -6.09 2.39
C VAL A 106 17.99 -7.17 2.32
N ARG A 107 19.00 -7.08 3.19
CA ARG A 107 20.05 -8.11 3.27
C ARG A 107 19.81 -9.12 4.38
N ARG A 108 19.02 -8.71 5.36
CA ARG A 108 18.84 -9.44 6.61
C ARG A 108 17.39 -9.34 7.09
N PRO A 109 16.80 -10.44 7.61
CA PRO A 109 15.44 -10.40 8.16
C PRO A 109 15.24 -9.35 9.26
N GLU A 110 16.29 -9.03 10.03
CA GLU A 110 16.21 -8.03 11.11
C GLU A 110 15.95 -6.61 10.59
N GLU A 111 16.33 -6.30 9.35
CA GLU A 111 16.04 -5.00 8.72
C GLU A 111 14.53 -4.84 8.49
N VAL A 112 13.87 -5.92 8.03
CA VAL A 112 12.40 -5.94 7.89
C VAL A 112 11.74 -5.86 9.25
N ALA A 113 12.25 -6.60 10.24
CA ALA A 113 11.72 -6.56 11.60
C ALA A 113 11.74 -5.13 12.18
N ALA A 114 12.81 -4.38 11.99
CA ALA A 114 12.90 -2.99 12.43
C ALA A 114 11.86 -2.08 11.73
N VAL A 115 11.59 -2.29 10.44
CA VAL A 115 10.53 -1.57 9.71
C VAL A 115 9.16 -1.92 10.28
N VAL A 116 8.90 -3.21 10.53
CA VAL A 116 7.65 -3.70 11.12
C VAL A 116 7.44 -3.13 12.51
N GLU A 117 8.45 -3.16 13.38
CA GLU A 117 8.38 -2.59 14.73
C GLU A 117 8.03 -1.10 14.69
N ARG A 118 8.70 -0.33 13.83
CA ARG A 118 8.42 1.10 13.65
C ARG A 118 6.99 1.35 13.15
N LEU A 119 6.51 0.54 12.21
CA LEU A 119 5.12 0.60 11.72
C LEU A 119 4.14 0.28 12.85
N LEU A 120 4.37 -0.81 13.59
CA LEU A 120 3.54 -1.20 14.72
C LEU A 120 3.53 -0.13 15.80
N ASP A 121 4.67 0.47 16.16
CA ASP A 121 4.74 1.51 17.18
C ASP A 121 3.96 2.78 16.80
N ARG A 122 4.03 3.17 15.52
CA ARG A 122 3.46 4.45 15.06
C ARG A 122 2.03 4.33 14.60
N VAL A 123 1.72 3.30 13.83
CA VAL A 123 0.36 2.98 13.38
C VAL A 123 -0.46 2.45 14.56
N GLY A 124 0.21 1.76 15.51
CA GLY A 124 -0.29 1.29 16.80
C GLY A 124 -0.85 2.33 17.76
N GLN A 125 -0.59 3.62 17.52
CA GLN A 125 -1.12 4.65 18.39
C GLN A 125 -2.64 4.80 18.17
N PRO A 126 -3.46 5.03 19.20
CA PRO A 126 -4.87 5.32 19.00
C PRO A 126 -5.09 6.54 18.08
N ILE A 127 -6.19 6.53 17.35
CA ILE A 127 -6.65 7.70 16.58
C ILE A 127 -7.86 8.29 17.27
N GLU A 128 -7.79 9.58 17.59
CA GLU A 128 -8.91 10.32 18.16
C GLU A 128 -9.85 10.80 17.05
N LEU A 129 -11.08 10.28 17.05
CA LEU A 129 -12.14 10.59 16.09
C LEU A 129 -13.41 10.94 16.86
N ALA A 130 -13.98 12.11 16.59
CA ALA A 130 -15.20 12.60 17.26
C ALA A 130 -15.17 12.48 18.80
N GLY A 131 -14.00 12.70 19.42
CA GLY A 131 -13.82 12.61 20.87
C GLY A 131 -13.69 11.18 21.43
N GLN A 132 -13.68 10.15 20.57
CA GLN A 132 -13.44 8.75 20.94
C GLN A 132 -12.07 8.28 20.44
N ARG A 133 -11.48 7.29 21.13
CA ARG A 133 -10.20 6.68 20.77
C ARG A 133 -10.44 5.31 20.13
N TYR A 134 -10.02 5.18 18.88
CA TYR A 134 -10.09 3.90 18.17
C TYR A 134 -8.76 3.15 18.27
N PRO A 135 -8.77 1.84 18.61
CA PRO A 135 -7.56 1.03 18.67
C PRO A 135 -6.91 0.91 17.30
N PRO A 136 -5.60 0.63 17.25
CA PRO A 136 -4.85 0.56 16.01
C PRO A 136 -5.08 -0.72 15.20
N VAL A 137 -4.62 -0.61 13.95
CA VAL A 137 -4.45 -1.61 12.87
C VAL A 137 -3.57 -2.79 13.28
N ALA A 138 -4.01 -4.03 13.00
CA ALA A 138 -3.16 -5.21 12.96
C ALA A 138 -2.42 -5.30 11.61
N ALA A 139 -1.12 -5.07 11.62
CA ALA A 139 -0.29 -5.38 10.47
C ALA A 139 -0.04 -6.91 10.42
N SER A 140 -0.60 -7.59 9.41
CA SER A 140 -0.24 -8.98 9.12
C SER A 140 0.87 -9.00 8.08
N VAL A 141 2.09 -9.37 8.48
CA VAL A 141 3.26 -9.33 7.59
C VAL A 141 3.60 -10.73 7.06
N PRO A 142 3.08 -11.16 5.90
CA PRO A 142 3.70 -12.25 5.16
C PRO A 142 4.91 -11.69 4.42
N ALA A 143 6.11 -11.88 4.97
CA ALA A 143 7.34 -11.58 4.25
C ALA A 143 7.55 -12.64 3.16
N SER A 144 7.34 -12.27 1.89
CA SER A 144 7.76 -13.06 0.74
C SER A 144 9.09 -12.51 0.23
N PHE A 145 10.10 -13.37 0.14
CA PHE A 145 11.43 -13.02 -0.37
C PHE A 145 11.67 -13.75 -1.69
N PRO A 146 11.56 -13.10 -2.86
CA PRO A 146 12.20 -13.62 -4.05
C PRO A 146 13.60 -13.01 -4.17
N ASN A 147 14.63 -13.84 -4.06
CA ASN A 147 15.81 -13.74 -4.90
C ASN A 147 16.52 -15.11 -4.94
N THR A 148 16.05 -16.01 -5.80
CA THR A 148 16.85 -17.18 -6.15
C THR A 148 17.66 -16.82 -7.39
N ALA A 149 18.81 -16.19 -7.21
CA ALA A 149 19.86 -16.22 -8.21
C ALA A 149 20.43 -17.65 -8.31
N ALA A 150 19.61 -18.62 -8.71
CA ALA A 150 20.11 -19.84 -9.33
C ALA A 150 20.28 -19.54 -10.81
N ARG A 151 21.27 -18.68 -11.13
CA ARG A 151 21.82 -18.67 -12.47
C ARG A 151 22.60 -19.98 -12.57
N SER A 152 21.94 -21.03 -13.07
CA SER A 152 22.62 -22.24 -13.48
C SER A 152 23.76 -21.84 -14.40
N MET A 153 24.99 -21.92 -13.88
CA MET A 153 26.18 -22.04 -14.71
C MET A 153 26.11 -23.44 -15.32
N ASN A 154 25.55 -23.55 -16.52
CA ASN A 154 26.02 -24.48 -17.55
C ASN A 154 25.46 -24.11 -18.92
#